data_AF-A0A2N2WUK2-F1
#
_entry.id   AF-A0A2N2WUK2-F1
#
_cell.length_a   1.000
_cell.length_b   1.000
_cell.length_c   1.000
_cell.angle_alpha   90.00
_cell.angle_beta   90.00
_cell.angle_gamma   90.00
#
_symmetry.space_group_name_H-M   'P 1'
#
loop_
_entity.id
_entity.type
_entity.pdbx_description
1 polymer ?
#
loop_
_entity_poly.entity_id
_entity_poly.type
_entity_poly.pdbx_seq_one_letter_code
_entity_poly.pdbx_strand_id
1 'polypeptide(L)'
;MKEFDIENWNRNAQYQFFKTYQDPFFNITANLDVTNLYKYCKQNQLSFSLACIYVALKCANEITEFKLRLKNDKVYIFENVNIGSTVLNKDFTFSFCDFEFQKTISEFD
;
A
#
# COMPACT_ATOMS: atom_id res chain seq x y z
N MET A 1 9.68 -12.84 -5.07
CA MET A 1 8.60 -12.68 -6.08
C MET A 1 8.31 -14.04 -6.71
N LYS A 2 7.06 -14.28 -7.10
CA LYS A 2 6.65 -15.50 -7.84
C LYS A 2 5.79 -15.09 -9.03
N GLU A 3 5.82 -15.86 -10.11
CA GLU A 3 4.90 -15.65 -11.23
C GLU A 3 3.46 -15.90 -10.75
N PHE A 4 2.54 -15.02 -11.14
CA PHE A 4 1.14 -15.09 -10.76
C PHE A 4 0.35 -15.78 -11.88
N ASP A 5 -0.48 -16.75 -11.50
CA ASP A 5 -1.31 -17.51 -12.43
C ASP A 5 -2.49 -16.66 -12.92
N ILE A 6 -2.29 -15.99 -14.05
CA ILE A 6 -3.33 -15.20 -14.70
C ILE A 6 -4.36 -16.10 -15.39
N GLU A 7 -3.97 -17.29 -15.86
CA GLU A 7 -4.86 -18.16 -16.63
C GLU A 7 -6.06 -18.60 -15.78
N ASN A 8 -5.80 -19.02 -14.54
CA ASN A 8 -6.84 -19.46 -13.60
C ASN A 8 -7.40 -18.34 -12.71
N TRP A 9 -7.01 -17.09 -12.93
CA TRP A 9 -7.54 -15.97 -12.16
C TRP A 9 -8.95 -15.58 -12.61
N ASN A 10 -9.89 -15.49 -11.67
CA ASN A 10 -11.27 -15.08 -11.95
C ASN A 10 -11.40 -13.69 -12.62
N ARG A 11 -10.35 -12.85 -12.54
CA ARG A 11 -10.30 -11.53 -13.19
C ARG A 11 -9.47 -11.49 -14.47
N ASN A 12 -9.12 -12.64 -15.07
CA ASN A 12 -8.34 -12.72 -16.30
C ASN A 12 -8.98 -11.86 -17.42
N ALA A 13 -10.29 -12.00 -17.65
CA ALA A 13 -10.99 -11.22 -18.67
C ALA A 13 -10.85 -9.70 -18.48
N GLN A 14 -11.03 -9.21 -17.25
CA GLN A 14 -10.87 -7.80 -16.91
C GLN A 14 -9.40 -7.36 -17.06
N TYR A 15 -8.45 -8.19 -16.66
CA TYR A 15 -7.04 -7.93 -16.87
C TYR A 15 -6.69 -7.77 -18.35
N GLN A 16 -7.13 -8.70 -19.22
CA GLN A 16 -6.89 -8.60 -20.67
C GLN A 16 -7.54 -7.35 -21.27
N PHE A 17 -8.71 -6.96 -20.78
CA PHE A 17 -9.41 -5.75 -21.22
C PHE A 17 -8.62 -4.48 -20.84
N PHE A 18 -8.30 -4.31 -19.56
CA PHE A 18 -7.68 -3.08 -19.05
C PHE A 18 -6.18 -2.96 -19.36
N LYS A 19 -5.43 -4.06 -19.51
CA LYS A 19 -3.96 -3.99 -19.73
C LYS A 19 -3.56 -3.27 -21.02
N THR A 20 -4.50 -3.12 -21.96
CA THR A 20 -4.27 -2.48 -23.26
C THR A 20 -4.49 -0.96 -23.22
N TYR A 21 -5.03 -0.43 -22.13
CA TYR A 21 -5.34 0.98 -22.00
C TYR A 21 -4.06 1.76 -21.67
N GLN A 22 -3.93 2.97 -22.21
CA GLN A 22 -2.82 3.86 -21.87
C GLN A 22 -2.91 4.36 -20.42
N ASP A 23 -4.13 4.55 -19.91
CA ASP A 23 -4.40 5.07 -18.56
C ASP A 23 -5.56 4.28 -17.90
N PRO A 24 -5.29 3.09 -17.34
CA PRO A 24 -6.29 2.26 -16.67
C PRO A 24 -6.48 2.62 -15.19
N PHE A 25 -6.32 3.89 -14.80
CA PHE A 25 -6.38 4.32 -13.40
C PHE A 25 -7.69 5.05 -13.07
N PHE A 26 -8.11 4.95 -11.81
CA PHE A 26 -9.19 5.74 -11.23
C PHE A 26 -8.84 6.11 -9.79
N ASN A 27 -9.46 7.15 -9.27
CA ASN A 27 -9.24 7.63 -7.91
C ASN A 27 -10.54 7.69 -7.13
N ILE A 28 -10.48 7.36 -5.84
CA ILE A 28 -11.59 7.49 -4.91
C ILE A 28 -11.10 8.30 -3.71
N THR A 29 -11.96 9.19 -3.21
CA THR A 29 -11.73 9.90 -1.95
C THR A 29 -12.95 9.68 -1.06
N ALA A 30 -12.70 9.33 0.20
CA ALA A 30 -13.72 9.12 1.20
C ALA A 30 -13.24 9.66 2.55
N ASN A 31 -14.18 10.10 3.37
CA ASN A 31 -13.90 10.44 4.76
C ASN A 31 -13.82 9.15 5.58
N LEU A 32 -12.74 8.98 6.33
CA LEU A 32 -12.54 7.85 7.25
C LEU A 32 -12.64 8.34 8.69
N ASP A 33 -13.47 7.69 9.51
CA ASP A 33 -13.47 7.92 10.96
C ASP A 33 -12.25 7.23 11.57
N VAL A 34 -11.30 8.05 12.03
CA VAL A 34 -10.03 7.61 12.64
C VAL A 34 -10.00 7.81 14.16
N THR A 35 -11.16 8.06 14.78
CA THR A 35 -11.26 8.39 16.22
C THR A 35 -10.58 7.33 17.10
N ASN A 36 -10.81 6.05 16.80
CA ASN A 36 -10.25 4.96 17.59
C ASN A 36 -8.73 4.81 17.40
N LEU A 37 -8.25 4.95 16.17
CA LEU A 37 -6.81 4.93 15.87
C LEU A 37 -6.10 6.09 16.59
N TYR A 38 -6.66 7.29 16.51
CA TYR A 38 -6.11 8.46 17.17
C TYR A 38 -6.01 8.28 18.69
N LYS A 39 -7.09 7.80 19.34
CA LYS A 39 -7.09 7.51 20.79
C LYS A 39 -6.04 6.45 21.15
N TYR A 40 -5.95 5.38 20.37
CA TYR A 40 -4.95 4.33 20.56
C TYR A 40 -3.53 4.88 20.48
N CYS A 41 -3.22 5.71 19.47
CA CYS A 41 -1.90 6.33 19.34
C CYS A 41 -1.56 7.21 20.54
N LYS A 42 -2.52 8.02 21.03
CA LYS A 42 -2.31 8.87 22.21
C LYS A 42 -2.05 8.07 23.48
N GLN A 43 -2.79 6.99 23.70
CA GLN A 43 -2.62 6.13 24.87
C GLN A 43 -1.27 5.39 24.87
N ASN A 44 -0.78 5.01 23.69
CA ASN A 44 0.45 4.23 23.52
C ASN A 44 1.66 5.06 23.11
N GLN A 45 1.55 6.40 23.11
CA GLN A 45 2.63 7.32 22.71
C GLN A 45 3.18 7.07 21.29
N LEU A 46 2.32 6.63 20.37
CA LEU A 46 2.68 6.38 18.96
C LEU A 46 2.43 7.63 18.10
N SER A 47 3.23 7.79 17.05
CA SER A 47 2.98 8.79 16.01
C SER A 47 1.71 8.45 15.23
N PHE A 48 0.74 9.36 15.22
CA PHE A 48 -0.50 9.17 14.46
C PHE A 48 -0.26 9.07 12.95
N SER A 49 0.74 9.80 12.43
CA SER A 49 1.10 9.75 11.01
C SER A 49 1.65 8.38 10.62
N LEU A 50 2.64 7.87 11.39
CA LEU A 50 3.22 6.55 11.16
C LEU A 50 2.18 5.44 11.33
N ALA A 51 1.27 5.59 12.30
CA ALA A 51 0.16 4.65 12.49
C ALA A 51 -0.76 4.58 11.26
N CYS A 52 -1.09 5.72 10.63
CA CYS A 52 -1.88 5.73 9.40
C CYS A 52 -1.14 5.02 8.25
N ILE A 53 0.16 5.29 8.09
CA ILE A 53 1.00 4.64 7.06
C ILE A 53 1.07 3.13 7.30
N TYR A 54 1.33 2.70 8.54
CA TYR A 54 1.35 1.29 8.93
C TYR A 54 0.03 0.58 8.60
N VAL A 55 -1.11 1.17 8.97
CA VAL A 55 -2.43 0.57 8.71
C VAL A 55 -2.67 0.46 7.20
N ALA A 56 -2.36 1.50 6.43
CA ALA A 56 -2.48 1.45 4.97
C ALA A 56 -1.59 0.37 4.36
N LEU A 57 -0.33 0.28 4.79
CA LEU A 57 0.62 -0.72 4.32
C LEU A 57 0.21 -2.14 4.70
N LYS A 58 -0.32 -2.33 5.91
CA LYS A 58 -0.85 -3.62 6.36
C LYS A 58 -2.01 -4.07 5.47
N CYS A 59 -2.99 -3.20 5.24
CA CYS A 59 -4.10 -3.50 4.33
C CYS A 59 -3.62 -3.80 2.91
N ALA A 60 -2.64 -3.04 2.39
CA ALA A 60 -2.04 -3.29 1.08
C ALA A 60 -1.37 -4.67 1.00
N ASN A 61 -0.76 -5.14 2.08
CA ASN A 61 -0.14 -6.46 2.14
C ASN A 61 -1.13 -7.63 2.31
N GLU A 62 -2.30 -7.38 2.90
CA GLU A 62 -3.39 -8.36 3.07
C GLU A 62 -4.16 -8.60 1.76
N ILE A 63 -4.18 -7.63 0.84
CA ILE A 63 -4.88 -7.72 -0.44
C ILE A 63 -3.89 -8.14 -1.54
N THR A 64 -4.14 -9.31 -2.13
CA THR A 64 -3.30 -9.91 -3.18
C THR A 64 -3.03 -8.96 -4.34
N GLU A 65 -4.05 -8.25 -4.81
CA GLU A 65 -3.99 -7.39 -5.98
C GLU A 65 -3.05 -6.19 -5.82
N PHE A 66 -2.89 -5.66 -4.61
CA PHE A 66 -1.94 -4.58 -4.34
C PHE A 66 -0.48 -5.05 -4.35
N LYS A 67 -0.24 -6.38 -4.33
CA LYS A 67 1.08 -7.01 -4.41
C LYS A 67 1.44 -7.48 -5.82
N LEU A 68 0.56 -7.31 -6.81
CA LEU A 68 0.82 -7.68 -8.20
C LEU A 68 1.63 -6.60 -8.93
N ARG A 69 2.56 -7.02 -9.79
CA ARG A 69 3.37 -6.13 -10.64
C ARG A 69 3.51 -6.72 -12.04
N LEU A 70 3.47 -5.86 -13.05
CA LEU A 70 3.77 -6.21 -14.44
C LEU A 70 5.28 -6.11 -14.68
N LYS A 71 5.87 -7.16 -15.25
CA LYS A 71 7.29 -7.18 -15.65
C LYS A 71 7.46 -8.10 -16.85
N ASN A 72 7.98 -7.56 -17.96
CA ASN A 72 8.23 -8.30 -19.20
C ASN A 72 7.00 -9.11 -19.66
N ASP A 73 5.85 -8.45 -19.77
CA ASP A 73 4.55 -9.04 -20.17
C ASP A 73 3.99 -10.15 -19.26
N LYS A 74 4.62 -10.38 -18.12
CA LYS A 74 4.16 -11.31 -17.08
C LYS A 74 3.71 -10.56 -15.84
N VAL A 75 2.84 -11.21 -15.06
CA VAL A 75 2.41 -10.71 -13.76
C VAL A 75 3.15 -11.48 -12.67
N TYR A 76 3.73 -10.75 -11.73
CA TYR A 76 4.39 -11.30 -10.56
C TYR A 76 3.69 -10.85 -9.29
N ILE A 77 3.64 -11.73 -8.31
CA ILE A 77 3.20 -11.42 -6.96
C ILE A 77 4.42 -11.33 -6.02
N PHE A 78 4.45 -10.28 -5.21
CA PHE A 78 5.41 -10.10 -4.14
C PHE A 78 4.85 -10.67 -2.84
N GLU A 79 5.74 -11.19 -1.98
CA GLU A 79 5.35 -11.71 -0.68
C GLU A 79 4.81 -10.57 0.20
N ASN A 80 5.62 -9.51 0.30
CA ASN A 80 5.27 -8.24 0.92
C ASN A 80 5.63 -7.07 0.00
N VAL A 81 4.96 -5.94 0.21
CA VAL A 81 5.26 -4.63 -0.37
C VAL A 81 5.62 -3.64 0.74
N ASN A 82 6.50 -2.71 0.41
CA ASN A 82 6.89 -1.58 1.25
C ASN A 82 6.17 -0.31 0.75
N ILE A 83 6.22 0.77 1.52
CA ILE A 83 5.62 2.06 1.13
C ILE A 83 6.66 3.18 1.17
N GLY A 84 6.67 3.99 0.11
CA GLY A 84 7.33 5.28 0.12
C GLY A 84 6.33 6.36 0.54
N SER A 85 6.72 7.25 1.44
CA SER A 85 5.92 8.41 1.85
C SER A 85 6.77 9.67 1.92
N THR A 86 6.12 10.82 1.77
CA THR A 86 6.77 12.12 1.95
C THR A 86 6.75 12.52 3.42
N VAL A 87 7.87 13.07 3.91
CA VAL A 87 7.98 13.68 5.24
C VAL A 87 8.31 15.16 5.10
N LEU A 88 7.58 16.02 5.82
CA LEU A 88 7.75 17.46 5.78
C LEU A 88 9.01 17.87 6.56
N ASN A 89 9.90 18.59 5.91
CA ASN A 89 11.10 19.15 6.51
C ASN A 89 10.78 20.49 7.21
N LYS A 90 11.68 20.93 8.10
CA LYS A 90 11.50 22.18 8.86
C LYS A 90 11.46 23.44 7.99
N ASP A 91 12.06 23.38 6.81
CA ASP A 91 12.11 24.47 5.82
C ASP A 91 10.95 24.42 4.82
N PHE A 92 9.89 23.64 5.12
CA PHE A 92 8.72 23.42 4.26
C PHE A 92 9.00 22.68 2.94
N THR A 93 10.20 22.14 2.75
CA THR A 93 10.45 21.13 1.70
C THR A 93 10.00 19.74 2.17
N PHE A 94 10.13 18.72 1.32
CA PHE A 94 9.81 17.34 1.68
C PHE A 94 10.92 16.36 1.31
N SER A 95 11.01 15.27 2.06
CA SER A 95 11.89 14.14 1.79
C SER A 95 11.06 12.90 1.43
N PHE A 96 11.54 12.06 0.52
CA PHE A 96 11.01 10.71 0.34
C PHE A 96 11.64 9.78 1.37
N CYS A 97 10.80 9.05 2.09
CA CYS A 97 11.19 8.05 3.06
C CYS A 97 10.57 6.71 2.67
N ASP A 98 11.36 5.64 2.74
CA ASP A 98 10.92 4.28 2.52
C ASP A 98 10.67 3.60 3.86
N PHE A 99 9.51 2.95 3.99
CA PHE A 99 9.11 2.21 5.18
C PHE A 99 8.93 0.74 4.82
N GLU A 100 9.70 -0.12 5.48
CA GLU A 100 9.58 -1.56 5.33
C GLU A 100 8.33 -2.08 6.05
N PHE A 101 7.69 -3.09 5.47
CA PHE A 101 6.55 -3.71 6.12
C PHE A 101 6.96 -4.44 7.41
N GLN A 102 6.30 -4.08 8.50
CA GLN A 102 6.47 -4.71 9.81
C GLN A 102 5.19 -5.42 10.23
N LYS A 103 5.31 -6.47 11.05
CA LYS A 103 4.15 -7.26 11.48
C LYS A 103 3.31 -6.50 12.50
N THR A 104 3.94 -5.70 13.35
CA THR A 104 3.26 -4.94 14.40
C THR A 104 3.52 -3.44 14.26
N ILE A 105 2.59 -2.63 14.75
CA ILE A 105 2.72 -1.17 14.74
C ILE A 105 3.87 -0.69 15.65
N SER A 106 4.21 -1.46 16.68
CA SER A 106 5.28 -1.15 17.62
C SER A 106 6.69 -1.35 17.03
N GLU A 107 6.80 -2.13 15.96
CA GLU A 107 8.06 -2.35 15.22
C GLU A 107 8.21 -1.39 14.04
N PHE A 108 7.19 -0.57 13.75
CA PHE A 108 7.13 0.29 12.57
C PHE A 108 7.59 1.71 12.90
N ASP A 109 8.75 2.09 12.36
CA ASP A 109 9.44 3.37 12.57
C ASP A 109 9.59 4.18 11.28
#